data_AF-A0A945B3C2-F1
#
_entry.id   AF-A0A945B3C2-F1
#
_cell.length_a   1.000
_cell.length_b   1.000
_cell.length_c   1.000
_cell.angle_alpha   90.00
_cell.angle_beta   90.00
_cell.angle_gamma   90.00
#
_symmetry.space_group_name_H-M   'P 1'
#
loop_
_entity.id
_entity.type
_entity.pdbx_description
1 polymer ?
#
loop_
_entity_poly.entity_id
_entity_poly.type
_entity_poly.pdbx_seq_one_letter_code
_entity_poly.pdbx_strand_id
1 'polypeptide(L)'
;MIEIFWGGFLTILTLLAWMGQLIYAISPALAVSFGLGEAESDVDTAFYIDARGEAIWDSLIIWTLPVAGILLMLQHPYWPYFALVGGGSYLYFAGRNLTTRYMMQRHGIRIGTSTNIKMGYLFITLWGLAALITIVLAVSALQFKV
;
A
#
# COMPACT_ATOMS: atom_id res chain seq x y z
N MET A 1 -19.10 -16.58 2.66
CA MET A 1 -18.80 -15.87 3.94
C MET A 1 -17.36 -15.40 3.99
N ILE A 2 -16.41 -16.23 3.57
CA ILE A 2 -14.99 -15.86 3.50
C ILE A 2 -14.74 -14.69 2.54
N GLU A 3 -15.51 -14.59 1.46
CA GLU A 3 -15.44 -13.53 0.44
C GLU A 3 -15.83 -12.16 1.02
N ILE A 4 -16.87 -12.12 1.84
CA ILE A 4 -17.33 -10.90 2.51
C ILE A 4 -16.30 -10.46 3.55
N PHE A 5 -15.82 -11.40 4.38
CA PHE A 5 -14.84 -11.09 5.42
C PHE A 5 -13.50 -10.64 4.82
N TRP A 6 -12.93 -11.43 3.90
CA TRP A 6 -11.65 -11.10 3.27
C TRP A 6 -11.78 -9.86 2.39
N GLY A 7 -12.85 -9.74 1.61
CA GLY A 7 -13.10 -8.56 0.78
C GLY A 7 -13.23 -7.29 1.62
N GLY A 8 -13.92 -7.34 2.77
CA GLY A 8 -14.04 -6.22 3.70
C GLY A 8 -12.70 -5.85 4.32
N PHE A 9 -11.96 -6.84 4.84
CA PHE A 9 -10.61 -6.64 5.38
C PHE A 9 -9.66 -6.02 4.35
N LEU A 10 -9.61 -6.60 3.15
CA LEU A 10 -8.77 -6.13 2.05
C LEU A 10 -9.13 -4.70 1.67
N THR A 11 -10.43 -4.40 1.54
CA THR A 11 -10.91 -3.07 1.18
C THR A 11 -10.46 -2.05 2.22
N ILE A 12 -10.75 -2.27 3.51
CA ILE A 12 -10.40 -1.32 4.56
C ILE A 12 -8.89 -1.10 4.62
N LEU A 13 -8.12 -2.19 4.68
CA LEU A 13 -6.67 -2.12 4.85
C LEU A 13 -5.99 -1.40 3.67
N THR A 14 -6.39 -1.70 2.44
CA THR A 14 -5.76 -1.13 1.24
C THR A 14 -6.31 0.26 0.90
N LEU A 15 -7.56 0.55 1.25
CA LEU A 15 -8.11 1.90 1.12
C LEU A 15 -7.35 2.89 2.01
N LEU A 16 -6.93 2.47 3.22
CA LEU A 16 -6.07 3.29 4.08
C LEU A 16 -4.73 3.63 3.41
N ALA A 17 -4.09 2.66 2.74
CA ALA A 17 -2.86 2.90 1.99
C ALA A 17 -3.09 3.91 0.86
N TRP A 18 -4.06 3.62 0.00
CA TRP A 18 -4.33 4.43 -1.18
C TRP A 18 -4.75 5.85 -0.82
N MET A 19 -5.64 6.02 0.17
CA MET A 19 -6.01 7.34 0.67
C MET A 19 -4.83 8.08 1.29
N GLY A 20 -3.96 7.36 2.02
CA GLY A 20 -2.72 7.94 2.55
C GLY A 20 -1.83 8.50 1.44
N GLN A 21 -1.58 7.72 0.40
CA GLN A 21 -0.77 8.15 -0.75
C GLN A 21 -1.43 9.29 -1.52
N LEU A 22 -2.75 9.24 -1.72
CA LEU A 22 -3.50 10.29 -2.40
C LEU A 22 -3.44 11.62 -1.62
N ILE A 23 -3.66 11.58 -0.30
CA ILE A 23 -3.57 12.75 0.56
C ILE A 23 -2.14 13.29 0.53
N TYR A 24 -1.12 12.43 0.63
CA TYR A 24 0.27 12.88 0.64
C TYR A 24 0.71 13.47 -0.71
N ALA A 25 0.24 12.91 -1.83
CA ALA A 25 0.49 13.44 -3.15
C ALA A 25 -0.07 14.87 -3.31
N ILE A 26 -1.32 15.09 -2.88
CA ILE A 26 -2.05 16.36 -3.04
C ILE A 26 -1.63 17.40 -1.99
N SER A 27 -1.58 17.00 -0.72
CA SER A 27 -1.33 17.90 0.40
C SER A 27 -0.45 17.23 1.47
N PRO A 28 0.87 17.42 1.39
CA PRO A 28 1.83 16.95 2.39
C PRO A 28 1.55 17.43 3.78
N ALA A 29 1.19 18.71 3.92
CA ALA A 29 0.86 19.28 5.22
C ALA A 29 -0.31 18.56 5.87
N LEU A 30 -1.33 18.19 5.08
CA LEU A 30 -2.48 17.43 5.57
C LEU A 30 -2.09 16.00 5.91
N ALA A 31 -1.29 15.33 5.07
CA ALA A 31 -0.79 13.98 5.35
C ALA A 31 -0.02 13.93 6.68
N VAL A 32 0.87 14.89 6.91
CA VAL A 32 1.62 15.02 8.17
C VAL A 32 0.68 15.23 9.36
N SER A 33 -0.34 16.09 9.24
CA SER A 33 -1.30 16.30 10.33
C SER A 33 -2.11 15.05 10.70
N PHE A 34 -2.26 14.11 9.76
CA PHE A 34 -2.91 12.82 9.98
C PHE A 34 -1.92 11.70 10.32
N GLY A 35 -0.62 11.98 10.42
CA GLY A 35 0.42 10.98 10.66
C GLY A 35 0.65 10.01 9.49
N LEU A 36 0.25 10.42 8.28
CA LEU A 36 0.36 9.63 7.04
C LEU A 36 1.67 9.90 6.28
N GLY A 37 2.51 10.81 6.78
CA GLY A 37 3.80 11.16 6.23
C GLY A 37 4.67 11.89 7.24
N GLU A 38 5.96 12.05 6.92
CA GLU A 38 6.89 12.80 7.75
C GLU A 38 6.90 14.28 7.37
N ALA A 39 7.10 15.15 8.37
CA ALA A 39 7.37 16.56 8.10
C ALA A 39 8.71 16.71 7.38
N GLU A 40 8.80 17.61 6.41
CA GLU A 40 10.02 17.87 5.65
C GLU A 40 11.19 18.28 6.54
N SER A 41 10.92 18.97 7.67
CA SER A 41 11.92 19.34 8.67
C SER A 41 12.47 18.16 9.49
N ASP A 42 11.79 17.01 9.48
CA ASP A 42 12.13 15.84 10.29
C ASP A 42 12.86 14.75 9.50
N VAL A 43 13.14 14.99 8.23
CA VAL A 43 13.78 14.04 7.31
C VAL A 43 14.80 14.71 6.41
N ASP A 44 15.66 13.92 5.79
CA ASP A 44 16.54 14.43 4.76
C ASP A 44 15.79 14.67 3.46
N THR A 45 16.21 15.71 2.73
CA THR A 45 15.61 16.11 1.45
C THR A 45 15.54 14.96 0.44
N ALA A 46 16.54 14.06 0.43
CA ALA A 46 16.55 12.90 -0.46
C ALA A 46 15.38 11.94 -0.17
N PHE A 47 15.09 11.66 1.11
CA PHE A 47 13.95 10.84 1.49
C PHE A 47 12.63 11.57 1.21
N TYR A 48 12.56 12.86 1.52
CA TYR A 48 11.34 13.64 1.27
C TYR A 48 10.95 13.64 -0.21
N ILE A 49 11.89 13.92 -1.12
CA ILE A 49 11.63 13.92 -2.56
C ILE A 49 11.22 12.51 -3.04
N ASP A 50 11.90 11.47 -2.57
CA ASP A 50 11.57 10.08 -2.90
C ASP A 50 10.14 9.71 -2.45
N ALA A 51 9.80 10.01 -1.19
CA ALA A 51 8.49 9.75 -0.63
C ALA A 51 7.38 10.53 -1.35
N ARG A 52 7.65 11.77 -1.78
CA ARG A 52 6.71 12.57 -2.58
C ARG A 52 6.49 11.98 -3.96
N GLY A 53 7.55 11.57 -4.65
CA GLY A 53 7.45 10.92 -5.96
C GLY A 53 6.71 9.60 -5.87
N GLU A 54 7.00 8.80 -4.84
CA GLU A 54 6.31 7.56 -4.53
C GLU A 54 4.81 7.79 -4.32
N ALA A 55 4.42 8.74 -3.46
CA ALA A 55 3.02 9.01 -3.17
C ALA A 55 2.21 9.38 -4.42
N ILE A 56 2.79 10.20 -5.30
CA ILE A 56 2.17 10.56 -6.58
C ILE A 56 1.97 9.30 -7.42
N TRP A 57 3.01 8.49 -7.60
CA TRP A 57 2.94 7.28 -8.40
C TRP A 57 1.91 6.30 -7.85
N ASP A 58 1.97 6.01 -6.56
CA ASP A 58 1.11 5.04 -5.89
C ASP A 58 -0.35 5.46 -5.95
N SER A 59 -0.65 6.76 -5.80
CA SER A 59 -2.03 7.27 -5.91
C SER A 59 -2.70 6.89 -7.24
N LEU A 60 -1.91 6.69 -8.31
CA LEU A 60 -2.39 6.33 -9.65
C LEU A 60 -2.58 4.82 -9.83
N ILE A 61 -1.85 3.97 -9.09
CA ILE A 61 -1.77 2.54 -9.40
C ILE A 61 -2.34 1.62 -8.30
N ILE A 62 -2.30 2.04 -7.03
CA ILE A 62 -2.67 1.18 -5.89
C ILE A 62 -4.17 1.26 -5.52
N TRP A 63 -5.01 1.96 -6.29
CA TRP A 63 -6.46 1.94 -6.09
C TRP A 63 -7.12 0.62 -6.52
N THR A 64 -6.41 -0.17 -7.33
CA THR A 64 -6.92 -1.41 -7.93
C THR A 64 -7.19 -2.51 -6.91
N LEU A 65 -6.41 -2.61 -5.82
CA LEU A 65 -6.61 -3.61 -4.77
C LEU A 65 -7.81 -3.31 -3.84
N PRO A 66 -8.06 -2.04 -3.42
CA PRO A 66 -9.34 -1.67 -2.80
C PRO A 66 -10.54 -2.08 -3.65
N VAL A 67 -10.50 -1.82 -4.96
CA VAL A 67 -11.56 -2.21 -5.89
C VAL A 67 -11.69 -3.74 -5.97
N ALA A 68 -10.57 -4.48 -5.97
CA ALA A 68 -10.62 -5.94 -5.90
C ALA A 68 -11.37 -6.44 -4.65
N GLY A 69 -11.12 -5.82 -3.48
CA GLY A 69 -11.83 -6.14 -2.24
C GLY A 69 -13.34 -5.89 -2.33
N ILE A 70 -13.74 -4.76 -2.90
CA ILE A 70 -15.16 -4.42 -3.13
C ILE A 70 -15.80 -5.45 -4.08
N LEU A 71 -15.16 -5.74 -5.22
CA LEU A 71 -15.65 -6.70 -6.19
C LEU A 71 -15.74 -8.12 -5.60
N LEU A 72 -14.82 -8.50 -4.73
CA LEU A 72 -14.85 -9.79 -4.03
C LEU A 72 -16.07 -9.89 -3.11
N MET A 73 -16.37 -8.84 -2.32
CA MET A 73 -17.57 -8.82 -1.48
C MET A 73 -18.87 -8.95 -2.29
N LEU A 74 -18.89 -8.36 -3.50
CA LEU A 74 -19.99 -8.44 -4.45
C LEU A 74 -20.00 -9.74 -5.27
N GLN A 75 -19.02 -10.63 -5.06
CA GLN A 75 -18.79 -11.85 -5.85
C GLN A 75 -18.71 -11.58 -7.37
N HIS A 76 -18.26 -10.38 -7.76
CA HIS A 76 -18.21 -9.98 -9.15
C HIS A 76 -17.12 -10.75 -9.90
N PRO A 77 -17.37 -11.32 -11.09
CA PRO A 77 -16.43 -12.22 -11.77
C PRO A 77 -15.09 -11.58 -12.12
N TYR A 78 -14.99 -10.25 -12.10
CA TYR A 78 -13.76 -9.51 -12.39
C TYR A 78 -12.84 -9.27 -11.19
N TRP A 79 -13.26 -9.62 -9.97
CA TRP A 79 -12.41 -9.45 -8.79
C TRP A 79 -11.02 -10.09 -8.93
N PRO A 80 -10.83 -11.28 -9.57
CA PRO A 80 -9.51 -11.89 -9.67
C PRO A 80 -8.53 -11.08 -10.53
N TYR A 81 -9.01 -10.42 -11.59
CA TYR A 81 -8.14 -9.61 -12.47
C TYR A 81 -7.66 -8.35 -11.74
N PHE A 82 -8.55 -7.67 -11.02
CA PHE A 82 -8.19 -6.55 -10.17
C PHE A 82 -7.28 -6.97 -9.02
N ALA A 83 -7.51 -8.15 -8.45
CA ALA A 83 -6.67 -8.73 -7.40
C ALA A 83 -5.24 -9.05 -7.89
N LEU A 84 -5.08 -9.54 -9.12
CA LEU A 84 -3.76 -9.81 -9.70
C LEU A 84 -3.00 -8.51 -9.98
N VAL A 85 -3.64 -7.53 -10.62
CA VAL A 85 -3.02 -6.22 -10.90
C VAL A 85 -2.71 -5.48 -9.61
N GLY A 86 -3.72 -5.31 -8.75
CA GLY A 86 -3.55 -4.62 -7.47
C GLY A 86 -2.62 -5.35 -6.53
N GLY A 87 -2.70 -6.67 -6.45
CA GLY A 87 -1.78 -7.47 -5.63
C GLY A 87 -0.34 -7.31 -6.09
N GLY A 88 -0.08 -7.36 -7.41
CA GLY A 88 1.25 -7.10 -7.96
C GLY A 88 1.77 -5.69 -7.60
N SER A 89 0.92 -4.67 -7.77
CA SER A 89 1.25 -3.29 -7.41
C SER A 89 1.57 -3.13 -5.92
N TYR A 90 0.75 -3.70 -5.03
CA TYR A 90 0.99 -3.62 -3.57
C TYR A 90 2.21 -4.42 -3.11
N LEU A 91 2.49 -5.56 -3.77
CA LEU A 91 3.69 -6.33 -3.46
C LEU A 91 4.95 -5.57 -3.87
N TYR A 92 4.96 -4.96 -5.06
CA TYR A 92 6.04 -4.08 -5.48
C TYR A 92 6.18 -2.86 -4.56
N PHE A 93 5.07 -2.17 -4.31
CA PHE A 93 4.98 -1.05 -3.36
C PHE A 93 5.62 -1.43 -2.03
N ALA A 94 5.20 -2.55 -1.42
CA ALA A 94 5.72 -2.97 -0.15
C ALA A 94 7.21 -3.32 -0.20
N GLY A 95 7.64 -4.12 -1.19
CA GLY A 95 9.03 -4.49 -1.38
C GLY A 95 9.94 -3.27 -1.52
N ARG A 96 9.62 -2.37 -2.45
CA ARG A 96 10.34 -1.12 -2.71
C ARG A 96 10.41 -0.27 -1.45
N ASN A 97 9.29 -0.08 -0.76
CA ASN A 97 9.21 0.73 0.45
C ASN A 97 10.12 0.20 1.57
N LEU A 98 10.11 -1.11 1.81
CA LEU A 98 10.96 -1.76 2.82
C LEU A 98 12.44 -1.63 2.46
N THR A 99 12.81 -1.98 1.22
CA THR A 99 14.22 -2.00 0.81
C THR A 99 14.82 -0.60 0.74
N THR A 100 14.07 0.38 0.22
CA THR A 100 14.56 1.76 0.10
C THR A 100 14.77 2.39 1.48
N ARG A 101 13.81 2.24 2.40
CA ARG A 101 13.97 2.73 3.78
C ARG A 101 15.14 2.08 4.49
N TYR A 102 15.28 0.75 4.38
CA TYR A 102 16.38 0.02 4.97
C TYR A 102 17.74 0.53 4.44
N MET A 103 17.87 0.70 3.12
CA MET A 103 19.11 1.20 2.52
C MET A 103 19.39 2.64 2.91
N MET A 104 18.40 3.53 2.89
CA MET A 104 18.55 4.91 3.33
C MET A 104 19.04 4.98 4.79
N GLN A 105 18.45 4.23 5.70
CA GLN A 105 18.89 4.16 7.10
C GLN A 105 20.32 3.64 7.22
N ARG A 106 20.70 2.62 6.45
CA ARG A 106 22.07 2.07 6.44
C ARG A 106 23.11 3.10 5.97
N HIS A 107 22.70 4.07 5.17
CA HIS A 107 23.53 5.17 4.69
C HIS A 107 23.37 6.47 5.50
N GLY A 108 22.76 6.40 6.68
CA GLY A 108 22.62 7.55 7.59
C GLY A 108 21.59 8.59 7.14
N ILE A 109 20.75 8.27 6.16
CA ILE A 109 19.67 9.16 5.71
C ILE A 109 18.55 9.14 6.75
N ARG A 110 18.18 10.32 7.26
CA ARG A 110 17.08 10.47 8.22
C ARG A 110 15.74 10.34 7.50
N ILE A 111 14.99 9.29 7.83
CA ILE A 111 13.70 8.95 7.19
C ILE A 111 12.47 9.13 8.10
N GLY A 112 12.65 9.76 9.26
CA GLY A 112 11.57 10.08 10.19
C GLY A 112 11.90 9.77 11.64
N THR A 113 10.89 9.84 12.49
CA THR A 113 11.01 9.48 13.91
C THR A 113 11.02 7.95 14.11
N SER A 114 11.62 7.48 15.22
CA SER A 114 11.68 6.04 15.52
C SER A 114 10.29 5.39 15.64
N THR A 115 9.30 6.12 16.14
CA THR A 115 7.90 5.67 16.23
C THR A 115 7.29 5.52 14.84
N ASN A 116 7.39 6.55 13.99
CA ASN A 116 6.79 6.51 12.67
C ASN A 116 7.44 5.45 11.78
N ILE A 117 8.76 5.28 11.87
CA ILE A 117 9.49 4.24 11.15
C ILE A 117 8.94 2.85 11.50
N LYS A 118 8.73 2.55 12.79
CA LYS A 118 8.16 1.26 13.22
C LYS A 118 6.75 1.06 12.68
N MET A 119 5.90 2.08 12.76
CA MET A 119 4.54 2.03 12.23
C MET A 119 4.51 1.84 10.71
N GLY A 120 5.39 2.55 10.00
CA GLY A 120 5.58 2.39 8.56
C GLY A 120 5.95 0.96 8.19
N TYR A 121 6.98 0.41 8.82
CA TYR A 121 7.39 -0.99 8.58
C TYR A 121 6.26 -1.99 8.84
N LEU A 122 5.47 -1.80 9.90
CA LEU A 122 4.32 -2.64 10.21
C LEU A 122 3.26 -2.60 9.09
N PHE A 123 2.79 -1.41 8.72
CA PHE A 123 1.74 -1.28 7.70
C PHE A 123 2.21 -1.73 6.32
N ILE A 124 3.44 -1.38 5.92
CA ILE A 124 4.04 -1.83 4.67
C ILE A 124 4.05 -3.37 4.60
N THR A 125 4.43 -4.03 5.70
CA THR A 125 4.43 -5.49 5.78
C THR A 125 3.02 -6.07 5.67
N LEU A 126 2.05 -5.50 6.39
CA LEU A 126 0.65 -5.94 6.34
C LEU A 126 0.06 -5.81 4.93
N TRP A 127 0.34 -4.70 4.25
CA TRP A 127 -0.07 -4.47 2.87
C TRP A 127 0.54 -5.47 1.89
N GLY A 128 1.85 -5.75 2.02
CA GLY A 128 2.52 -6.76 1.20
C GLY A 128 1.97 -8.18 1.42
N LEU A 129 1.70 -8.57 2.67
CA LEU A 129 1.12 -9.88 2.99
C LEU A 129 -0.32 -10.01 2.48
N ALA A 130 -1.14 -8.97 2.65
CA ALA A 130 -2.51 -8.94 2.12
C ALA A 130 -2.52 -9.08 0.59
N ALA A 131 -1.58 -8.44 -0.10
CA ALA A 131 -1.38 -8.56 -1.53
C ALA A 131 -1.02 -9.99 -1.97
N LEU A 132 -0.04 -10.61 -1.30
CA LEU A 132 0.36 -12.00 -1.58
C LEU A 132 -0.79 -13.00 -1.41
N ILE A 133 -1.51 -12.91 -0.29
CA ILE A 133 -2.66 -13.78 -0.03
C ILE A 133 -3.73 -13.57 -1.11
N THR A 134 -3.99 -12.32 -1.48
CA THR A 134 -5.00 -11.98 -2.50
C THR A 134 -4.63 -12.48 -3.89
N ILE A 135 -3.34 -12.45 -4.26
CA ILE A 135 -2.85 -13.06 -5.51
C ILE A 135 -3.13 -14.57 -5.51
N VAL A 136 -2.79 -15.28 -4.43
CA VAL A 136 -3.01 -16.73 -4.32
C VAL A 136 -4.50 -17.07 -4.46
N LEU A 137 -5.37 -16.31 -3.80
CA LEU A 137 -6.82 -16.47 -3.91
C LEU A 137 -7.30 -16.21 -5.34
N ALA A 138 -6.80 -15.17 -6.00
CA ALA A 138 -7.17 -14.83 -7.36
C ALA A 138 -6.76 -15.91 -8.38
N VAL A 139 -5.52 -16.41 -8.27
CA VAL A 139 -5.03 -17.52 -9.12
C VAL A 139 -5.90 -18.76 -8.91
N SER A 140 -6.19 -19.12 -7.65
CA SER A 140 -7.03 -20.27 -7.34
C SER A 140 -8.42 -20.12 -7.97
N ALA A 141 -9.05 -18.96 -7.82
CA ALA A 141 -10.38 -18.69 -8.37
C ALA A 141 -10.45 -18.73 -9.90
N LEU A 142 -9.34 -18.44 -10.60
CA LEU A 142 -9.26 -18.53 -12.05
C LEU A 142 -8.98 -19.96 -12.53
N GLN A 143 -8.17 -20.73 -11.79
CA GLN A 143 -7.88 -22.13 -12.13
C GLN A 143 -9.12 -23.02 -12.06
N PHE A 144 -10.05 -22.76 -11.13
CA PHE A 144 -11.32 -23.49 -11.04
C PHE A 144 -12.38 -23.06 -12.07
N LYS A 145 -12.07 -22.11 -12.96
CA LYS A 145 -12.96 -21.64 -14.03
C LYS A 145 -12.57 -22.15 -15.43
N VAL A 146 -11.53 -22.98 -15.53
CA VAL A 146 -11.14 -23.72 -16.74
C VAL A 146 -11.68 -25.14 -16.65
#